data_AF-A0A534DTU8-F1
#
_entry.id   AF-A0A534DTU8-F1
#
_cell.length_a   1.000
_cell.length_b   1.000
_cell.length_c   1.000
_cell.angle_alpha   90.00
_cell.angle_beta   90.00
_cell.angle_gamma   90.00
#
_symmetry.space_group_name_H-M   'P 1'
#
loop_
_entity.id
_entity.type
_entity.pdbx_description
1 polymer ?
#
loop_
_entity_poly.entity_id
_entity_poly.type
_entity_poly.pdbx_seq_one_letter_code
_entity_poly.pdbx_strand_id
1 'polypeptide(L)'
;MGTISRRELIRIAAASAVTLPSAGTPATTTRVEAANRPRAPQFAVAEQVPEVFTSLPFGSQELRGALADRMRINVEGRLLRIDADACLSGFVRRDGAGSFDAAWVGEHAGKFLDAACNALRYREDE
;
A
#
# COMPACT_ATOMS: atom_id res chain seq x y z
N MET A 1 0.44 31.57 -22.69
CA MET A 1 0.04 30.25 -22.16
C MET A 1 -1.04 30.49 -21.12
N GLY A 2 -2.30 30.21 -21.45
CA GLY A 2 -3.44 30.53 -20.60
C GLY A 2 -3.56 29.58 -19.41
N THR A 3 -3.72 30.12 -18.21
CA THR A 3 -3.95 29.36 -16.98
C THR A 3 -5.43 28.97 -16.89
N ILE A 4 -5.71 27.65 -16.89
CA ILE A 4 -7.07 27.12 -16.71
C ILE A 4 -7.54 27.41 -15.28
N SER A 5 -8.73 27.97 -15.15
CA SER A 5 -9.31 28.33 -13.85
C SER A 5 -9.80 27.08 -13.10
N ARG A 6 -9.75 27.10 -11.76
CA ARG A 6 -10.29 26.02 -10.91
C ARG A 6 -11.75 25.66 -11.23
N ARG A 7 -12.54 26.64 -11.69
CA ARG A 7 -13.93 26.41 -12.15
C ARG A 7 -14.01 25.64 -13.46
N GLU A 8 -13.06 25.84 -14.38
CA GLU A 8 -12.98 25.08 -15.63
C GLU A 8 -12.53 23.65 -15.35
N LEU A 9 -11.58 23.46 -14.42
CA LEU A 9 -11.17 22.14 -13.93
C LEU A 9 -12.34 21.36 -13.32
N ILE A 10 -13.17 22.01 -12.52
CA ILE A 10 -14.38 21.38 -11.94
C ILE A 10 -15.42 21.03 -13.01
N ARG A 11 -15.59 21.87 -14.05
CA ARG A 11 -16.51 21.56 -15.17
C ARG A 11 -16.02 20.39 -16.01
N ILE A 12 -14.71 20.30 -16.27
CA ILE A 12 -14.11 19.16 -16.99
C ILE A 12 -14.28 17.87 -16.19
N ALA A 13 -14.07 17.93 -14.86
CA ALA A 13 -14.30 16.79 -13.97
C ALA A 13 -15.80 16.39 -13.89
N ALA A 14 -16.71 17.36 -13.87
CA ALA A 14 -18.15 17.11 -13.86
C ALA A 14 -18.68 16.55 -15.19
N ALA A 15 -18.08 16.92 -16.33
CA ALA A 15 -18.38 16.33 -17.63
C ALA A 15 -17.90 14.86 -17.75
N SER A 16 -17.01 14.42 -16.86
CA SER A 16 -16.52 13.04 -16.77
C SER A 16 -17.27 12.19 -15.74
N ALA A 17 -18.25 12.78 -15.03
CA ALA A 17 -19.12 12.05 -14.14
C ALA A 17 -20.12 11.25 -14.96
N VAL A 18 -19.79 9.97 -15.15
CA VAL A 18 -20.70 8.92 -15.62
C VAL A 18 -22.01 9.05 -14.85
N THR A 19 -23.06 9.42 -15.57
CA THR A 19 -24.46 9.31 -15.14
C THR A 19 -24.76 7.84 -14.91
N LEU A 20 -24.96 7.45 -13.65
CA LEU A 20 -25.62 6.18 -13.31
C LEU A 20 -27.09 6.28 -13.74
N PRO A 21 -27.58 5.46 -14.69
CA PRO A 21 -29.00 5.44 -14.98
C PRO A 21 -29.74 4.72 -13.85
N SER A 22 -30.71 5.43 -13.28
CA SER A 22 -31.88 4.89 -12.58
C SER A 22 -32.59 3.84 -13.46
N ALA A 23 -33.21 2.88 -12.78
CA ALA A 23 -33.88 1.71 -13.34
C ALA A 23 -34.80 1.99 -14.55
N GLY A 24 -34.73 1.08 -15.53
CA GLY A 24 -35.76 0.86 -16.56
C GLY A 24 -35.46 1.45 -17.94
N THR A 25 -34.77 0.66 -18.79
CA THR A 25 -34.80 0.58 -20.29
C THR A 25 -33.51 -0.14 -20.72
N PRO A 26 -33.52 -1.09 -21.68
CA PRO A 26 -32.31 -1.84 -22.02
C PRO A 26 -31.37 -0.89 -22.78
N ALA A 27 -30.42 -0.31 -22.06
CA ALA A 27 -29.29 0.34 -22.69
C ALA A 27 -28.46 -0.79 -23.32
N THR A 28 -28.51 -0.89 -24.64
CA THR A 28 -27.50 -1.58 -25.43
C THR A 28 -26.16 -0.95 -25.08
N THR A 29 -25.50 -1.50 -24.05
CA THR A 29 -24.12 -1.21 -23.74
C THR A 29 -23.32 -1.77 -24.91
N THR A 30 -22.95 -0.89 -25.83
CA THR A 30 -21.83 -1.14 -26.73
C THR A 30 -20.63 -1.29 -25.82
N ARG A 31 -20.31 -2.56 -25.51
CA ARG A 31 -19.07 -2.95 -24.87
C ARG A 31 -17.97 -2.36 -25.74
N VAL A 32 -17.31 -1.31 -25.25
CA VAL A 32 -16.03 -0.90 -25.82
C VAL A 32 -15.12 -2.08 -25.54
N GLU A 33 -15.02 -2.94 -26.54
CA GLU A 33 -14.23 -4.14 -26.52
C GLU A 33 -12.79 -3.68 -26.25
N ALA A 34 -12.20 -4.25 -25.20
CA ALA A 34 -10.84 -3.96 -24.77
C ALA A 34 -9.86 -4.52 -25.82
N ALA A 35 -9.82 -3.91 -27.00
CA ALA A 35 -9.14 -4.39 -28.20
C ALA A 35 -7.61 -4.37 -28.10
N ASN A 36 -7.06 -3.97 -26.95
CA ASN A 36 -5.61 -3.83 -26.77
C ASN A 36 -5.12 -4.30 -25.39
N ARG A 37 -5.68 -5.39 -24.85
CA ARG A 37 -4.97 -6.12 -23.79
C ARG A 37 -3.95 -7.04 -24.45
N PRO A 38 -2.64 -6.95 -24.13
CA PRO A 38 -1.69 -7.93 -24.59
C PRO A 38 -2.18 -9.32 -24.16
N ARG A 39 -2.23 -10.25 -25.12
CA ARG A 39 -2.67 -11.62 -24.87
C ARG A 39 -1.81 -12.18 -23.75
N ALA A 40 -2.44 -12.69 -22.69
CA ALA A 40 -1.71 -13.38 -21.63
C ALA A 40 -0.86 -14.49 -22.26
N PRO A 41 0.41 -14.63 -21.85
CA PRO A 41 1.28 -15.68 -22.39
C PRO A 41 0.60 -17.03 -22.22
N GLN A 42 0.51 -17.79 -23.30
CA GLN A 42 -0.02 -19.15 -23.25
C GLN A 42 1.13 -20.10 -22.95
N PHE A 43 0.98 -20.91 -21.90
CA PHE A 43 1.95 -21.94 -21.59
C PHE A 43 1.99 -22.97 -22.73
N ALA A 44 3.18 -23.30 -23.21
CA ALA A 44 3.38 -24.27 -24.28
C ALA A 44 3.07 -25.72 -23.84
N VAL A 45 2.99 -25.94 -22.53
CA VAL A 45 2.74 -27.24 -21.90
C VAL A 45 1.66 -27.07 -20.84
N ALA A 46 0.77 -28.05 -20.71
CA ALA A 46 -0.22 -28.06 -19.65
C ALA A 46 0.45 -28.14 -18.27
N GLU A 47 0.02 -27.28 -17.35
CA GLU A 47 0.45 -27.30 -15.96
C GLU A 47 0.10 -28.66 -15.33
N GLN A 48 1.10 -29.40 -14.90
CA GLN A 48 0.89 -30.71 -14.25
C GLN A 48 0.82 -30.60 -12.73
N VAL A 49 1.42 -29.56 -12.17
CA VAL A 49 1.43 -29.26 -10.73
C VAL A 49 1.04 -27.80 -10.57
N PRO A 50 -0.07 -27.48 -9.88
CA PRO A 50 -0.47 -26.11 -9.63
C PRO A 50 0.63 -25.32 -8.91
N GLU A 51 1.08 -24.21 -9.49
CA GLU A 51 2.01 -23.29 -8.83
C GLU A 51 1.23 -22.43 -7.81
N VAL A 52 0.93 -23.02 -6.65
CA VAL A 52 0.26 -22.33 -5.55
C VAL A 52 1.31 -21.88 -4.54
N PHE A 53 1.55 -20.57 -4.50
CA PHE A 53 2.34 -19.97 -3.43
C PHE A 53 1.54 -19.99 -2.12
N THR A 54 2.12 -20.60 -1.07
CA THR A 54 1.62 -20.49 0.30
C THR A 54 2.75 -19.98 1.18
N SER A 55 2.53 -18.86 1.87
CA SER A 55 3.52 -18.33 2.81
C SER A 55 3.69 -19.30 3.98
N LEU A 56 4.93 -19.44 4.45
CA LEU A 56 5.20 -20.08 5.73
C LEU A 56 4.55 -19.26 6.85
N PRO A 57 3.93 -19.90 7.86
CA PRO A 57 3.40 -19.18 9.01
C PRO A 57 4.57 -18.57 9.79
N PHE A 58 4.55 -17.26 9.97
CA PHE A 58 5.68 -16.53 10.57
C PHE A 58 6.02 -17.01 11.98
N GLY A 59 5.02 -17.28 12.82
CA GLY A 59 5.23 -17.70 14.22
C GLY A 59 5.73 -19.13 14.38
N SER A 60 5.74 -19.94 13.30
CA SER A 60 6.26 -21.31 13.34
C SER A 60 7.67 -21.42 12.78
N GLN A 61 8.37 -20.30 12.62
CA GLN A 61 9.73 -20.26 12.08
C GLN A 61 10.72 -19.85 13.17
N GLU A 62 11.85 -20.56 13.24
CA GLU A 62 12.98 -20.16 14.06
C GLU A 62 14.05 -19.51 13.19
N LEU A 63 14.33 -18.23 13.44
CA LEU A 63 15.43 -17.53 12.77
C LEU A 63 16.77 -17.99 13.37
N ARG A 64 17.72 -18.34 12.50
CA ARG A 64 19.08 -18.75 12.88
C ARG A 64 20.14 -18.02 12.07
N GLY A 65 21.38 -18.05 12.58
CA GLY A 65 22.55 -17.45 11.91
C GLY A 65 22.39 -15.96 11.63
N ALA A 66 22.82 -15.52 10.45
CA ALA A 66 22.86 -14.11 10.09
C ALA A 66 21.49 -13.39 10.16
N LEU A 67 20.38 -14.09 9.90
CA LEU A 67 19.04 -13.50 10.00
C LEU A 67 18.63 -13.26 11.46
N ALA A 68 18.95 -14.20 12.35
CA ALA A 68 18.74 -14.02 13.79
C ALA A 68 19.57 -12.86 14.32
N ASP A 69 20.85 -12.77 13.91
CA ASP A 69 21.73 -11.67 14.31
C ASP A 69 21.18 -10.32 13.84
N ARG A 70 20.67 -10.24 12.60
CA ARG A 70 20.04 -9.03 12.07
C ARG A 70 18.77 -8.66 12.81
N MET A 71 17.93 -9.65 13.15
CA MET A 71 16.73 -9.42 13.94
C MET A 71 17.09 -8.84 15.32
N ARG A 72 18.05 -9.46 16.02
CA ARG A 72 18.56 -8.97 17.31
C ARG A 72 19.10 -7.54 17.20
N ILE A 73 19.96 -7.26 16.23
CA ILE A 73 20.52 -5.91 16.01
C ILE A 73 19.42 -4.90 15.70
N ASN A 74 18.40 -5.24 14.90
CA ASN A 74 17.32 -4.32 14.61
C ASN A 74 16.46 -4.04 15.85
N VAL A 75 16.18 -5.06 16.67
CA VAL A 75 15.43 -4.89 17.92
C VAL A 75 16.21 -4.03 18.90
N GLU A 76 17.42 -4.47 19.27
CA GLU A 76 18.22 -3.81 20.31
C GLU A 76 18.82 -2.49 19.84
N GLY A 77 19.28 -2.46 18.59
CA GLY A 77 19.97 -1.35 17.96
C GLY A 77 19.07 -0.21 17.51
N ARG A 78 17.85 -0.52 17.06
CA ARG A 78 17.00 0.45 16.34
C ARG A 78 15.63 0.61 16.99
N LEU A 79 14.89 -0.49 17.18
CA LEU A 79 13.54 -0.41 17.74
C LEU A 79 13.55 0.10 19.18
N LEU A 80 14.41 -0.46 20.04
CA LEU A 80 14.50 -0.06 21.45
C LEU A 80 15.22 1.28 21.67
N ARG A 81 15.76 1.89 20.60
CA ARG A 81 16.52 3.15 20.65
C ARG A 81 15.93 4.24 19.77
N ILE A 82 14.63 4.14 19.45
CA ILE A 82 13.98 5.13 18.59
C ILE A 82 13.89 6.50 19.28
N ASP A 83 14.08 7.56 18.51
CA ASP A 83 13.74 8.91 18.91
C ASP A 83 12.22 9.10 18.76
N ALA A 84 11.51 8.98 19.89
CA ALA A 84 10.06 9.10 19.94
C ALA A 84 9.59 10.53 19.62
N ASP A 85 10.34 11.55 20.04
CA ASP A 85 9.98 12.95 19.82
C ASP A 85 10.05 13.29 18.33
N ALA A 86 11.10 12.84 17.65
CA ALA A 86 11.21 12.99 16.20
C ALA A 86 10.05 12.29 15.47
N CYS A 87 9.69 11.06 15.88
CA CYS A 87 8.60 10.30 15.27
C CYS A 87 7.22 10.92 15.47
N LEU A 88 7.00 11.58 16.62
CA LEU A 88 5.70 12.14 16.99
C LEU A 88 5.56 13.63 16.64
N SER A 89 6.66 14.32 16.34
CA SER A 89 6.72 15.76 16.10
C SER A 89 5.65 16.28 15.13
N GLY A 90 5.46 15.59 14.00
CA GLY A 90 4.46 15.96 12.99
C GLY A 90 3.00 15.65 13.35
N PHE A 91 2.75 14.91 14.43
CA PHE A 91 1.41 14.72 15.00
C PHE A 91 1.09 15.78 16.06
N VAL A 92 2.08 16.20 16.85
CA VAL A 92 1.93 17.22 17.90
C VAL A 92 1.70 18.60 17.31
N ARG A 93 2.42 18.93 16.22
CA ARG A 93 2.31 20.21 15.51
C ARG A 93 1.87 19.91 14.09
N ARG A 94 0.55 19.95 13.86
CA ARG A 94 -0.04 19.83 12.53
C ARG A 94 -0.51 21.19 12.05
N ASP A 95 0.45 22.01 11.68
CA ASP A 95 0.28 23.39 11.23
C ASP A 95 -0.12 23.42 9.74
N GLY A 96 -1.42 23.23 9.48
CA GLY A 96 -2.05 23.57 8.19
C GLY A 96 -2.57 22.40 7.35
N ALA A 97 -3.36 22.74 6.32
CA ALA A 97 -3.79 21.80 5.28
C ALA A 97 -2.54 21.31 4.54
N GLY A 98 -2.14 20.06 4.79
CA GLY A 98 -0.83 19.52 4.43
C GLY A 98 -0.45 19.78 2.98
N SER A 99 0.78 20.27 2.78
CA SER A 99 1.42 20.24 1.47
C SER A 99 1.64 18.78 1.02
N PHE A 100 1.85 18.57 -0.28
CA PHE A 100 2.24 17.25 -0.78
C PHE A 100 3.50 16.73 -0.07
N ASP A 101 4.44 17.61 0.27
CA ASP A 101 5.67 17.27 0.99
C ASP A 101 5.41 16.79 2.43
N ALA A 102 4.31 17.23 3.05
CA ALA A 102 3.88 16.78 4.36
C ALA A 102 2.98 15.53 4.32
N ALA A 103 2.73 14.94 3.14
CA ALA A 103 1.87 13.77 3.01
C ALA A 103 2.45 12.52 3.71
N TRP A 104 3.77 12.47 3.89
CA TRP A 104 4.49 11.38 4.57
C TRP A 104 4.68 11.62 6.07
N VAL A 105 4.13 12.71 6.62
CA VAL A 105 4.13 12.95 8.06
C VAL A 105 3.42 11.78 8.74
N GLY A 106 4.15 11.09 9.62
CA GLY A 106 3.67 9.89 10.32
C GLY A 106 4.07 8.55 9.69
N GLU A 107 4.64 8.53 8.49
CA GLU A 107 5.12 7.28 7.86
C GLU A 107 6.18 6.58 8.73
N HIS A 108 7.10 7.36 9.32
CA HIS A 108 8.13 6.83 10.21
C HIS A 108 7.52 6.19 11.46
N ALA A 109 6.50 6.82 12.06
CA ALA A 109 5.78 6.25 13.20
C ALA A 109 5.03 4.97 12.79
N GLY A 110 4.38 4.96 11.63
CA GLY A 110 3.71 3.77 11.11
C GLY A 110 4.66 2.59 10.86
N LYS A 111 5.81 2.84 10.22
CA LYS A 111 6.87 1.84 10.00
C LYS A 111 7.45 1.33 11.31
N PHE A 112 7.63 2.22 12.29
CA PHE A 112 8.08 1.81 13.61
C PHE A 112 7.08 0.87 14.28
N LEU A 113 5.79 1.24 14.30
CA LEU A 113 4.74 0.41 14.91
C LEU A 113 4.63 -0.95 14.22
N ASP A 114 4.66 -1.00 12.90
CA ASP A 114 4.64 -2.25 12.14
C ASP A 114 5.84 -3.16 12.50
N ALA A 115 7.04 -2.58 12.55
CA ALA A 115 8.24 -3.34 12.92
C ALA A 115 8.23 -3.79 14.39
N ALA A 116 7.75 -2.94 15.30
CA ALA A 116 7.63 -3.27 16.73
C ALA A 116 6.62 -4.39 16.97
N CYS A 117 5.43 -4.32 16.34
CA CYS A 117 4.43 -5.38 16.42
C CYS A 117 4.94 -6.71 15.88
N ASN A 118 5.64 -6.69 14.73
CA ASN A 118 6.24 -7.91 14.18
C ASN A 118 7.35 -8.48 15.08
N ALA A 119 8.16 -7.63 15.71
CA ALA A 119 9.18 -8.06 16.66
C ALA A 119 8.58 -8.64 17.95
N LEU A 120 7.49 -8.06 18.46
CA LEU A 120 6.77 -8.57 19.61
C LEU A 120 6.14 -9.94 19.30
N ARG A 121 5.41 -10.03 18.19
CA ARG A 121 4.78 -11.27 17.74
C ARG A 121 5.78 -12.41 17.58
N TYR A 122 6.97 -12.13 17.03
CA TYR A 122 8.04 -13.13 16.94
C TYR A 122 8.51 -13.64 18.31
N ARG A 123 8.56 -12.78 19.34
CA ARG A 123 9.03 -13.15 20.68
C ARG A 123 7.98 -13.85 21.54
N GLU A 124 6.69 -13.55 21.33
CA GLU A 124 5.60 -14.23 22.05
C GLU A 124 5.38 -15.67 21.54
N ASP A 125 5.87 -15.96 20.32
CA ASP A 125 5.86 -17.28 19.71
C ASP A 125 7.13 -18.13 20.04
N GLU A 126 8.15 -17.57 20.71
CA GLU A 126 9.32 -18.29 21.28
C GLU A 126 9.03 -18.86 22.69
#